data_AF-A0A970ZRM9-F1
#
_entry.id   AF-A0A970ZRM9-F1
#
_cell.length_a   1.000
_cell.length_b   1.000
_cell.length_c   1.000
_cell.angle_alpha   90.00
_cell.angle_beta   90.00
_cell.angle_gamma   90.00
#
_symmetry.space_group_name_H-M   'P 1'
#
loop_
_entity.id
_entity.type
_entity.pdbx_description
1 polymer ?
#
loop_
_entity_poly.entity_id
_entity_poly.type
_entity_poly.pdbx_seq_one_letter_code
_entity_poly.pdbx_strand_id
1 'polypeptide(L)'
;DMTNVNCELRPVTTVSPQSLLMMNNLGIREFAQYFAERLLKESSDVGKQVDLAWKLAYGRAPRPDERAAAVEFLSLQTAHYTEHPAKVERVTGPAPTENAAPELLALTAMGHALMSANEFLYLD
;
A
#
# COMPACT_ATOMS: atom_id res chain seq x y z
N ASP A 1 -21.82 48.74 -17.39
CA ASP A 1 -20.65 48.05 -16.82
C ASP A 1 -21.07 46.96 -15.86
N MET A 2 -21.30 45.77 -16.40
CA MET A 2 -21.38 44.53 -15.63
C MET A 2 -20.06 43.76 -15.83
N THR A 3 -19.68 42.99 -14.82
CA THR A 3 -18.59 42.00 -14.76
C THR A 3 -17.18 42.53 -14.48
N ASN A 4 -16.91 42.86 -13.21
CA ASN A 4 -15.63 42.54 -12.60
C ASN A 4 -15.84 41.33 -11.70
N VAL A 5 -15.71 40.13 -12.27
CA VAL A 5 -15.67 38.88 -11.51
C VAL A 5 -14.29 38.86 -10.85
N ASN A 6 -14.27 39.04 -9.54
CA ASN A 6 -13.08 38.88 -8.74
C ASN A 6 -12.64 37.42 -8.87
N CYS A 7 -11.56 37.17 -9.61
CA CYS A 7 -10.93 35.85 -9.67
C CYS A 7 -10.37 35.52 -8.29
N GLU A 8 -11.17 34.84 -7.47
CA GLU A 8 -10.71 34.20 -6.26
C GLU A 8 -9.79 33.05 -6.68
N LEU A 9 -8.48 33.33 -6.71
CA LEU A 9 -7.45 32.31 -6.86
C LEU A 9 -7.61 31.35 -5.68
N ARG A 10 -8.23 30.20 -5.91
CA ARG A 10 -8.36 29.16 -4.88
C ARG A 10 -6.94 28.76 -4.45
N PRO A 11 -6.55 28.91 -3.17
CA PRO A 11 -5.26 28.41 -2.73
C PRO A 11 -5.26 26.90 -2.92
N VAL A 12 -4.41 26.41 -3.81
CA VAL A 12 -4.14 24.98 -3.93
C VAL A 12 -3.36 24.60 -2.69
N THR A 13 -4.06 24.08 -1.69
CA THR A 13 -3.45 23.46 -0.52
C THR A 13 -2.83 22.14 -0.96
N THR A 14 -1.53 22.14 -1.24
CA THR A 14 -0.74 20.99 -1.71
C THR A 14 -0.26 20.08 -0.57
N VAL A 15 -1.14 19.79 0.40
CA VAL A 15 -0.91 18.70 1.35
C VAL A 15 -2.26 18.06 1.61
N SER A 16 -2.53 16.89 1.03
CA SER A 16 -3.70 16.09 1.37
C SER A 16 -3.54 15.59 2.82
N PRO A 17 -4.31 16.11 3.79
CA PRO A 17 -4.24 15.60 5.17
C PRO A 17 -4.70 14.13 5.25
N GLN A 18 -5.41 13.67 4.20
CA GLN A 18 -6.01 12.34 4.10
C GLN A 18 -4.99 11.23 3.82
N SER A 19 -3.93 11.47 3.04
CA SER A 19 -2.88 10.46 2.81
C SER A 19 -2.09 10.20 4.10
N LEU A 20 -1.87 11.26 4.90
CA LEU A 20 -1.27 11.16 6.23
C LEU A 20 -2.22 10.47 7.23
N LEU A 21 -3.53 10.74 7.15
CA LEU A 21 -4.53 10.07 7.99
C LEU A 21 -4.62 8.58 7.65
N MET A 22 -4.52 8.19 6.38
CA MET A 22 -4.52 6.79 5.94
C MET A 22 -3.26 6.05 6.41
N MET A 23 -2.08 6.68 6.30
CA MET A 23 -0.81 6.15 6.82
C MET A 23 -0.82 5.96 8.35
N ASN A 24 -1.65 6.72 9.07
CA ASN A 24 -1.84 6.65 10.53
C ASN A 24 -3.10 5.86 10.95
N ASN A 25 -3.91 5.35 10.01
CA ASN A 25 -5.13 4.62 10.35
C ASN A 25 -4.84 3.13 10.49
N LEU A 26 -4.97 2.62 11.72
CA LEU A 26 -4.79 1.22 12.07
C LEU A 26 -5.66 0.27 11.22
N GLY A 27 -6.82 0.71 10.74
CA GLY A 27 -7.69 -0.11 9.90
C GLY A 27 -7.07 -0.48 8.54
N ILE A 28 -6.27 0.41 7.94
CA ILE A 28 -5.66 0.13 6.63
C ILE A 28 -4.57 -0.93 6.73
N ARG A 29 -3.89 -1.01 7.89
CA ARG A 29 -2.93 -2.08 8.14
C ARG A 29 -3.59 -3.45 8.19
N GLU A 30 -4.76 -3.56 8.84
CA GLU A 30 -5.50 -4.84 8.88
C GLU A 30 -6.01 -5.23 7.47
N PHE A 31 -6.54 -4.27 6.69
CA PHE A 31 -6.90 -4.55 5.30
C PHE A 31 -5.69 -4.97 4.44
N ALA A 32 -4.54 -4.32 4.63
CA ALA A 32 -3.31 -4.68 3.94
C ALA A 32 -2.83 -6.10 4.30
N GLN A 33 -3.07 -6.56 5.53
CA GLN A 33 -2.76 -7.93 5.95
C GLN A 33 -3.66 -8.94 5.23
N TYR A 34 -4.98 -8.74 5.23
CA TYR A 34 -5.89 -9.63 4.48
C TYR A 34 -5.59 -9.63 2.99
N PHE A 35 -5.21 -8.47 2.45
CA PHE A 35 -4.76 -8.34 1.07
C PHE A 35 -3.50 -9.18 0.81
N ALA A 36 -2.49 -9.09 1.67
CA ALA A 36 -1.26 -9.87 1.58
C ALA A 36 -1.52 -11.38 1.71
N GLU A 37 -2.35 -11.80 2.66
CA GLU A 37 -2.75 -13.21 2.82
C GLU A 37 -3.40 -13.77 1.55
N ARG A 38 -4.24 -12.96 0.88
CA ARG A 38 -4.84 -13.34 -0.40
C ARG A 38 -3.78 -13.51 -1.47
N LEU A 39 -2.84 -12.57 -1.61
CA LEU A 39 -1.77 -12.67 -2.61
C LEU A 39 -0.91 -13.93 -2.42
N LEU A 40 -0.57 -14.27 -1.17
CA LEU A 40 0.19 -15.49 -0.84
C LEU A 40 -0.57 -16.78 -1.21
N LYS A 41 -1.89 -16.80 -1.03
CA LYS A 41 -2.74 -17.95 -1.39
C LYS A 41 -2.83 -18.17 -2.89
N GLU A 42 -2.83 -17.09 -3.67
CA GLU A 42 -3.02 -17.14 -5.13
C GLU A 42 -1.74 -17.50 -5.87
N SER A 43 -0.56 -17.17 -5.33
CA SER A 43 0.72 -17.47 -5.97
C SER A 43 1.88 -17.47 -4.96
N SER A 44 2.88 -18.32 -5.18
CA SER A 44 4.18 -18.26 -4.50
C SER A 44 5.25 -17.46 -5.27
N ASP A 45 4.98 -17.12 -6.54
CA ASP A 45 5.86 -16.29 -7.36
C ASP A 45 5.64 -14.80 -7.05
N VAL A 46 6.71 -14.11 -6.63
CA VAL A 46 6.70 -12.69 -6.24
C VAL A 46 6.24 -11.79 -7.40
N GLY A 47 6.67 -12.08 -8.62
CA GLY A 47 6.27 -11.31 -9.79
C GLY A 47 4.77 -11.38 -10.05
N LYS A 48 4.18 -12.57 -9.97
CA LYS A 48 2.74 -12.78 -10.09
C LYS A 48 1.95 -12.14 -8.95
N GLN A 49 2.50 -12.16 -7.73
CA GLN A 49 1.89 -11.48 -6.59
C GLN A 49 1.83 -9.97 -6.81
N VAL A 50 2.91 -9.35 -7.32
CA VAL A 50 2.95 -7.93 -7.70
C VAL A 50 1.92 -7.63 -8.80
N ASP A 51 1.90 -8.44 -9.86
CA ASP A 51 0.96 -8.24 -10.97
C ASP A 51 -0.51 -8.35 -10.50
N LEU A 52 -0.80 -9.28 -9.59
CA LEU A 52 -2.12 -9.42 -8.97
C LEU A 52 -2.44 -8.26 -8.03
N ALA A 53 -1.47 -7.79 -7.24
CA ALA A 53 -1.65 -6.68 -6.32
C ALA A 53 -2.12 -5.42 -7.06
N TRP A 54 -1.47 -5.08 -8.17
CA TRP A 54 -1.86 -3.94 -9.01
C TRP A 54 -3.25 -4.11 -9.64
N LYS A 55 -3.59 -5.31 -10.09
CA LYS A 55 -4.93 -5.58 -10.63
C LYS A 55 -6.01 -5.40 -9.57
N LEU A 56 -5.76 -5.86 -8.35
CA LEU A 56 -6.73 -5.75 -7.26
C LEU A 56 -6.83 -4.34 -6.69
N ALA A 57 -5.70 -3.60 -6.61
CA ALA A 57 -5.66 -2.24 -6.06
C ALA A 57 -6.11 -1.18 -7.08
N TYR A 58 -5.67 -1.28 -8.33
CA TYR A 58 -5.82 -0.23 -9.36
C TYR A 58 -6.55 -0.68 -10.63
N GLY A 59 -6.94 -1.96 -10.74
CA GLY A 59 -7.68 -2.47 -11.91
C GLY A 59 -6.85 -2.59 -13.19
N ARG A 60 -5.52 -2.39 -13.12
CA ARG A 60 -4.60 -2.48 -14.26
C ARG A 60 -3.37 -3.34 -13.92
N ALA A 61 -2.60 -3.71 -14.94
CA ALA A 61 -1.27 -4.28 -14.73
C ALA A 61 -0.28 -3.19 -14.27
N PRO A 62 0.76 -3.54 -13.48
CA PRO A 62 1.84 -2.62 -13.18
C PRO A 62 2.60 -2.26 -14.45
N ARG A 63 3.09 -1.03 -14.53
CA ARG A 63 4.09 -0.66 -15.55
C ARG A 63 5.42 -1.37 -15.24
N PRO A 64 6.32 -1.56 -16.23
CA PRO A 64 7.57 -2.29 -16.03
C PRO A 64 8.46 -1.72 -14.91
N ASP A 65 8.52 -0.38 -14.79
CA ASP A 65 9.22 0.36 -13.74
C ASP A 65 8.61 0.12 -12.35
N GLU A 66 7.27 0.21 -12.24
CA GLU A 66 6.54 -0.07 -10.99
C GLU A 66 6.75 -1.51 -10.55
N ARG A 67 6.68 -2.45 -11.49
CA ARG A 67 6.87 -3.88 -11.22
C ARG A 67 8.29 -4.16 -10.72
N ALA A 68 9.30 -3.58 -11.37
CA ALA A 68 10.68 -3.74 -10.95
C ALA A 68 10.90 -3.19 -9.53
N ALA A 69 10.43 -1.97 -9.27
CA ALA A 69 10.52 -1.33 -7.96
C ALA A 69 9.79 -2.13 -6.86
N ALA A 70 8.61 -2.68 -7.17
CA ALA A 70 7.83 -3.49 -6.25
C ALA A 70 8.53 -4.82 -5.90
N VAL A 71 9.10 -5.50 -6.90
CA VAL A 71 9.85 -6.74 -6.68
C VAL A 71 11.10 -6.48 -5.85
N GLU A 72 11.84 -5.40 -6.15
CA GLU A 72 13.00 -4.98 -5.35
C GLU A 72 12.61 -4.64 -3.91
N PHE A 73 11.54 -3.87 -3.73
CA PHE A 73 10.99 -3.54 -2.42
C PHE A 73 10.64 -4.80 -1.61
N LEU A 74 9.92 -5.76 -2.22
CA LEU A 74 9.57 -7.02 -1.54
C LEU A 74 10.80 -7.82 -1.15
N SER A 75 11.83 -7.86 -2.00
CA SER A 75 13.11 -8.52 -1.67
C SER A 75 13.78 -7.88 -0.46
N LEU A 76 13.90 -6.55 -0.44
CA LEU A 76 14.52 -5.81 0.66
C LEU A 76 13.73 -5.96 1.96
N GLN A 77 12.40 -5.83 1.90
CA GLN A 77 11.55 -5.97 3.08
C GLN A 77 11.56 -7.39 3.63
N THR A 78 11.56 -8.41 2.77
CA THR A 78 11.63 -9.82 3.21
C THR A 78 12.95 -10.10 3.93
N ALA A 79 14.07 -9.60 3.40
CA ALA A 79 15.37 -9.71 4.07
C ALA A 79 15.36 -8.99 5.43
N HIS A 80 14.84 -7.76 5.47
CA HIS A 80 14.70 -6.99 6.71
C HIS A 80 13.89 -7.75 7.77
N TYR A 81 12.74 -8.34 7.41
CA TYR A 81 11.89 -9.09 8.35
C TYR A 81 12.42 -10.49 8.70
N THR A 82 13.33 -11.03 7.89
CA THR A 82 14.08 -12.24 8.24
C THR A 82 15.09 -11.94 9.35
N GLU A 83 15.78 -10.81 9.28
CA GLU A 83 16.71 -10.35 10.32
C GLU A 83 15.99 -9.79 11.55
N HIS A 84 14.84 -9.14 11.35
CA HIS A 84 14.04 -8.47 12.38
C HIS A 84 12.64 -9.07 12.41
N PRO A 85 12.48 -10.28 12.99
CA PRO A 85 11.19 -10.94 13.02
C PRO A 85 10.18 -10.12 13.80
N ALA A 86 9.00 -9.93 13.21
CA ALA A 86 7.91 -9.15 13.79
C ALA A 86 6.62 -9.97 13.83
N LYS A 87 5.70 -9.54 14.69
CA LYS A 87 4.36 -10.12 14.79
C LYS A 87 3.40 -9.36 13.89
N VAL A 88 2.35 -10.04 13.42
CA VAL A 88 1.24 -9.36 12.75
C VAL A 88 0.51 -8.49 13.77
N GLU A 89 0.43 -7.18 13.51
CA GLU A 89 -0.36 -6.25 14.34
C GLU A 89 -1.85 -6.47 14.07
N ARG A 90 -2.64 -6.82 15.08
CA ARG A 90 -4.10 -6.94 14.94
C ARG A 90 -4.79 -5.81 15.67
N VAL A 91 -5.73 -5.14 15.00
CA VAL A 91 -6.57 -4.11 15.63
C VAL A 91 -7.66 -4.76 16.48
N THR A 92 -8.16 -5.92 16.04
CA THR A 92 -9.19 -6.68 16.75
C THR A 92 -8.67 -8.08 17.14
N GLY A 93 -8.97 -8.50 18.37
CA GLY A 93 -8.60 -9.82 18.89
C GLY A 93 -7.23 -9.88 19.59
N PRO A 94 -6.86 -11.06 20.13
CA PRO A 94 -5.62 -11.23 20.85
C PRO A 94 -4.41 -11.11 19.92
N ALA A 95 -3.35 -10.47 20.41
CA ALA A 95 -2.09 -10.36 19.68
C ALA A 95 -1.49 -11.76 19.43
N PRO A 96 -0.94 -12.03 18.23
CA PRO A 96 -0.30 -13.30 17.94
C PRO A 96 0.85 -13.61 18.90
N THR A 97 0.96 -14.88 19.30
CA THR A 97 2.08 -15.35 20.13
C THR A 97 3.35 -15.54 19.31
N GLU A 98 3.20 -15.94 18.05
CA GLU A 98 4.29 -16.25 17.11
C GLU A 98 4.60 -15.11 16.15
N ASN A 99 5.82 -15.11 15.62
CA ASN A 99 6.23 -14.17 14.57
C ASN A 99 5.59 -14.55 13.24
N ALA A 100 5.29 -13.54 12.44
CA ALA A 100 4.74 -13.72 11.11
C ALA A 100 5.83 -14.19 10.12
N ALA A 101 5.40 -14.83 9.04
CA ALA A 101 6.29 -15.10 7.91
C ALA A 101 6.84 -13.78 7.33
N PRO A 102 8.16 -13.66 7.07
CA PRO A 102 8.75 -12.44 6.50
C PRO A 102 8.07 -11.97 5.21
N GLU A 103 7.66 -12.91 4.35
CA GLU A 103 6.97 -12.65 3.09
C GLU A 103 5.60 -12.01 3.31
N LEU A 104 4.87 -12.46 4.34
CA LEU A 104 3.57 -11.88 4.71
C LEU A 104 3.73 -10.44 5.18
N LEU A 105 4.76 -10.15 5.98
CA LEU A 105 5.05 -8.80 6.46
C LEU A 105 5.47 -7.87 5.31
N ALA A 106 6.30 -8.36 4.40
CA ALA A 106 6.73 -7.62 3.21
C ALA A 106 5.53 -7.27 2.31
N LEU A 107 4.67 -8.24 2.01
CA LEU A 107 3.46 -8.03 1.21
C LEU A 107 2.45 -7.12 1.92
N THR A 108 2.35 -7.21 3.25
CA THR A 108 1.50 -6.31 4.04
C THR A 108 2.00 -4.87 3.93
N ALA A 109 3.32 -4.64 4.05
CA ALA A 109 3.91 -3.32 3.90
C ALA A 109 3.67 -2.75 2.50
N MET A 110 3.81 -3.59 1.45
CA MET A 110 3.50 -3.18 0.08
C MET A 110 2.00 -2.87 -0.10
N GLY A 111 1.10 -3.72 0.41
CA GLY A 111 -0.34 -3.50 0.35
C GLY A 111 -0.75 -2.20 1.04
N HIS A 112 -0.15 -1.91 2.19
CA HIS A 112 -0.37 -0.65 2.91
C HIS A 112 0.13 0.55 2.08
N ALA A 113 1.29 0.43 1.43
CA ALA A 113 1.80 1.46 0.53
C ALA A 113 0.88 1.67 -0.68
N LEU A 114 0.39 0.60 -1.32
CA LEU A 114 -0.53 0.70 -2.46
C LEU A 114 -1.86 1.35 -2.08
N MET A 115 -2.43 0.98 -0.93
CA MET A 115 -3.68 1.56 -0.43
C MET A 115 -3.51 3.00 0.04
N SER A 116 -2.30 3.38 0.46
CA SER A 116 -1.98 4.74 0.92
C SER A 116 -1.42 5.63 -0.21
N ALA A 117 -1.05 5.04 -1.36
CA ALA A 117 -0.53 5.77 -2.49
C ALA A 117 -1.66 6.54 -3.20
N ASN A 118 -1.39 7.81 -3.50
CA ASN A 118 -2.31 8.73 -4.17
C ASN A 118 -2.55 8.43 -5.67
N GLU A 119 -2.49 7.17 -6.11
CA GLU A 119 -2.77 6.82 -7.52
C GLU A 119 -4.25 7.01 -7.92
N PHE A 120 -5.08 7.57 -7.03
CA PHE A 120 -6.44 7.99 -7.36
C PHE A 120 -6.59 9.48 -7.71
N LEU A 121 -5.54 10.31 -7.70
CA LEU A 121 -5.73 11.77 -7.87
C LEU A 121 -5.19 12.43 -9.13
N TYR A 122 -4.30 11.82 -9.91
CA TYR A 122 -3.87 12.40 -11.20
C TYR A 122 -3.54 11.28 -12.19
N LEU A 123 -4.51 10.95 -13.04
CA LEU A 123 -4.18 10.58 -14.41
C LEU A 123 -3.64 11.87 -15.04
N ASP A 124 -2.37 11.88 -15.41
CA ASP A 124 -1.89 12.84 -16.42
C ASP A 124 -2.48 12.45 -17.79
#